data_AF-A0A2A5XKW8-F1
#
_entry.id   AF-A0A2A5XKW8-F1
#
_cell.length_a   1.000
_cell.length_b   1.000
_cell.length_c   1.000
_cell.angle_alpha   90.00
_cell.angle_beta   90.00
_cell.angle_gamma   90.00
#
_symmetry.space_group_name_H-M   'P 1'
#
loop_
_entity.id
_entity.type
_entity.pdbx_description
1 polymer ?
#
loop_
_entity_poly.entity_id
_entity_poly.type
_entity_poly.pdbx_seq_one_letter_code
_entity_poly.pdbx_strand_id
1 'polypeptide(L)'
;MNEFGVNEIDLIEDQLFISVNYGGGCENHDFKMILHDESSIDEEGQQIKILSLSHDANNDVCFALILEHELCFNISNIENDGVLYFSHTDSLFVLN
;
A
#
# COMPACT_ATOMS: atom_id res chain seq x y z
N MET A 1 7.94 12.73 -7.59
CA MET A 1 7.89 11.42 -8.31
C MET A 1 6.93 10.56 -7.52
N ASN A 2 5.95 9.90 -8.14
CA ASN A 2 4.90 9.19 -7.38
C ASN A 2 5.26 7.72 -7.07
N GLU A 3 6.51 7.34 -7.31
CA GLU A 3 7.02 5.98 -7.10
C GLU A 3 7.48 5.79 -5.66
N PHE A 4 7.24 4.61 -5.10
CA PHE A 4 7.73 4.20 -3.79
C PHE A 4 8.14 2.72 -3.82
N GLY A 5 9.12 2.36 -3.00
CA GLY A 5 9.50 0.98 -2.71
C GLY A 5 8.93 0.52 -1.37
N VAL A 6 8.75 -0.80 -1.24
CA VAL A 6 8.42 -1.46 0.03
C VAL A 6 9.67 -2.16 0.54
N ASN A 7 10.06 -1.85 1.78
CA ASN A 7 11.20 -2.45 2.46
C ASN A 7 10.78 -3.73 3.20
N GLU A 8 9.70 -3.64 3.97
CA GLU A 8 9.24 -4.67 4.90
C GLU A 8 7.71 -4.60 5.07
N ILE A 9 7.10 -5.75 5.34
CA ILE A 9 5.68 -5.87 5.68
C ILE A 9 5.57 -6.82 6.86
N ASP A 10 4.96 -6.35 7.94
CA ASP A 10 4.67 -7.14 9.13
C ASP A 10 3.18 -7.12 9.44
N LEU A 11 2.66 -8.28 9.87
CA LEU A 11 1.31 -8.41 10.38
C LEU A 11 1.38 -8.78 11.86
N ILE A 12 0.92 -7.86 12.72
CA ILE A 12 0.88 -8.08 14.17
C ILE A 12 -0.58 -7.88 14.60
N GLU A 13 -1.23 -8.98 15.00
CA GLU A 13 -2.66 -8.99 15.30
C GLU A 13 -3.49 -8.45 14.11
N ASP A 14 -4.28 -7.40 14.33
CA ASP A 14 -5.09 -6.74 13.31
C ASP A 14 -4.42 -5.47 12.74
N GLN A 15 -3.10 -5.37 12.84
CA GLN A 15 -2.33 -4.22 12.35
C GLN A 15 -1.32 -4.65 11.28
N LEU A 16 -1.46 -4.05 10.11
CA LEU A 16 -0.52 -4.19 9.01
C LEU A 16 0.49 -3.03 9.07
N PHE A 17 1.75 -3.38 9.32
CA PHE A 17 2.89 -2.48 9.32
C PHE A 17 3.61 -2.60 7.98
N ILE A 18 3.91 -1.47 7.36
CA ILE A 18 4.59 -1.42 6.07
C ILE A 18 5.67 -0.37 6.14
N SER A 19 6.92 -0.79 5.98
CA SER A 19 8.05 0.11 5.81
C SER A 19 8.22 0.43 4.34
N VAL A 20 8.20 1.72 3.98
CA VAL A 20 8.37 2.18 2.60
C VAL A 20 9.58 3.10 2.44
N ASN A 21 10.09 3.18 1.21
CA ASN A 21 11.07 4.17 0.78
C ASN A 21 10.52 4.92 -0.44
N TYR A 22 10.86 6.20 -0.60
CA TYR A 22 10.42 6.98 -1.76
C TYR A 22 11.28 8.23 -1.97
N GLY A 23 11.33 8.68 -3.23
CA GLY A 23 11.92 9.96 -3.59
C GLY A 23 10.97 11.11 -3.28
N GLY A 24 11.49 12.24 -2.82
CA GLY A 24 10.71 13.34 -2.27
C GLY A 24 10.97 13.55 -0.77
N GLY A 25 10.04 14.21 -0.09
CA GLY A 25 10.07 14.48 1.35
C GLY A 25 10.16 15.97 1.72
N CYS A 26 10.04 16.87 0.75
CA CYS A 26 9.83 18.29 1.00
C CYS A 26 8.35 18.62 1.20
N GLU A 27 7.47 17.86 0.57
CA GLU A 27 6.03 17.90 0.83
C GLU A 27 5.60 16.69 1.65
N ASN A 28 4.42 16.77 2.26
CA ASN A 28 3.81 15.60 2.88
C ASN A 28 3.30 14.67 1.79
N HIS A 29 3.66 13.38 1.87
CA HIS A 29 3.16 12.36 0.97
C HIS A 29 2.01 11.60 1.63
N ASP A 30 0.95 11.33 0.88
CA ASP A 30 -0.22 10.60 1.37
C ASP A 30 -0.13 9.12 0.98
N PHE A 31 -0.29 8.24 1.97
CA PHE A 31 -0.40 6.80 1.77
C PHE A 31 -1.77 6.32 2.22
N LYS A 32 -2.45 5.56 1.35
CA LYS A 32 -3.81 5.06 1.60
C LYS A 32 -3.92 3.59 1.25
N MET A 33 -4.45 2.81 2.20
CA MET A 33 -4.82 1.43 1.96
C MET A 33 -6.19 1.38 1.28
N ILE A 34 -6.27 0.66 0.16
CA ILE A 34 -7.51 0.45 -0.58
C ILE A 34 -7.85 -1.04 -0.53
N LEU A 35 -9.05 -1.35 -0.01
CA LEU A 35 -9.65 -2.67 -0.08
C LEU A 35 -10.48 -2.76 -1.35
N HIS A 36 -10.20 -3.77 -2.17
CA HIS A 36 -10.99 -4.05 -3.36
C HIS A 36 -12.17 -4.95 -3.00
N ASP A 37 -13.38 -4.50 -3.31
CA ASP A 37 -14.62 -5.24 -3.02
C ASP A 37 -14.76 -6.52 -3.87
N GLU A 38 -14.09 -6.57 -5.02
CA GLU A 38 -14.02 -7.75 -5.86
C GLU A 38 -13.16 -8.80 -5.18
N SER A 39 -13.81 -9.80 -4.59
CA SER A 39 -13.10 -10.97 -4.13
C SER A 39 -12.55 -11.73 -5.32
N SER A 40 -11.23 -11.79 -5.44
CA SER A 40 -10.59 -12.69 -6.40
C SER A 40 -10.60 -14.10 -5.84
N ILE A 41 -10.40 -15.08 -6.72
CA ILE A 41 -10.22 -16.47 -6.34
C ILE A 41 -8.80 -16.84 -6.72
N ASP A 42 -8.03 -17.38 -5.79
CA ASP A 42 -6.69 -17.89 -6.10
C ASP A 42 -6.75 -19.19 -6.93
N GLU A 43 -5.57 -19.71 -7.28
CA GLU A 43 -5.45 -20.94 -8.07
C GLU A 43 -5.99 -22.19 -7.34
N GLU A 44 -6.16 -22.11 -6.02
CA GLU A 44 -6.67 -23.19 -5.16
C GLU A 44 -8.19 -23.10 -4.93
N GLY A 45 -8.84 -22.05 -5.43
CA GLY A 45 -10.28 -21.84 -5.25
C GLY A 45 -10.66 -21.06 -4.00
N GLN A 46 -9.69 -20.50 -3.26
CA GLN A 46 -9.93 -19.71 -2.05
C GLN A 46 -10.26 -18.26 -2.39
N GLN A 47 -11.22 -17.70 -1.65
CA GLN A 47 -11.57 -16.30 -1.76
C GLN A 47 -10.45 -15.44 -1.16
N ILE A 48 -9.89 -14.52 -1.96
CA ILE A 48 -8.83 -13.61 -1.55
C ILE A 48 -9.34 -12.18 -1.50
N LYS A 49 -8.91 -11.46 -0.47
CA LYS A 49 -9.11 -10.01 -0.35
C LYS A 49 -7.84 -9.33 -0.82
N ILE A 50 -7.99 -8.42 -1.77
CA ILE A 50 -6.86 -7.68 -2.35
C ILE A 50 -6.78 -6.33 -1.65
N LEU A 51 -5.60 -6.04 -1.12
CA LEU A 51 -5.23 -4.74 -0.58
C LEU A 51 -4.18 -4.11 -1.49
N SER A 52 -4.41 -2.85 -1.86
CA SER A 52 -3.41 -2.06 -2.58
C SER A 52 -3.04 -0.81 -1.80
N LEU A 53 -1.74 -0.52 -1.75
CA LEU A 53 -1.24 0.73 -1.19
C LEU A 53 -1.15 1.80 -2.27
N SER A 54 -1.92 2.87 -2.10
CA SER A 54 -1.89 4.05 -2.97
C SER A 54 -1.01 5.12 -2.36
N HIS A 55 -0.25 5.80 -3.20
CA HIS A 55 0.66 6.87 -2.85
C HIS A 55 0.34 8.13 -3.67
N ASP A 56 0.34 9.29 -3.02
CA ASP A 56 0.29 10.61 -3.64
C ASP A 56 1.42 11.48 -3.09
N ALA A 57 2.41 11.76 -3.94
CA ALA A 57 3.55 12.61 -3.63
C ALA A 57 3.20 14.12 -3.58
N ASN A 58 1.94 14.52 -3.80
CA ASN A 58 1.48 15.92 -3.73
C ASN A 58 2.33 16.89 -4.59
N ASN A 59 2.74 16.44 -5.77
CA ASN A 59 3.65 17.15 -6.69
C ASN A 59 5.04 17.46 -6.12
N ASP A 60 5.55 16.64 -5.18
CA ASP A 60 6.91 16.76 -4.71
C ASP A 60 7.92 16.44 -5.83
N VAL A 61 8.65 17.48 -6.24
CA VAL A 61 9.71 17.45 -7.26
C VAL A 61 11.11 17.53 -6.66
N CYS A 62 11.23 17.45 -5.33
CA CYS A 62 12.53 17.50 -4.68
C CYS A 62 13.32 16.19 -4.88
N PHE A 63 14.64 16.30 -4.75
CA PHE A 63 15.58 15.19 -4.91
C PHE A 63 15.98 14.54 -3.58
N ALA A 64 15.19 14.76 -2.52
CA ALA A 64 15.39 14.04 -1.28
C ALA A 64 14.98 12.57 -1.45
N LEU A 65 15.47 11.73 -0.54
CA LEU A 65 15.20 10.31 -0.54
C LEU A 65 14.89 9.89 0.89
N ILE A 66 13.67 9.42 1.10
CA ILE A 66 13.24 8.80 2.35
C ILE A 66 13.53 7.32 2.23
N LEU A 67 14.42 6.81 3.09
CA LEU A 67 14.84 5.41 3.07
C LEU A 67 13.91 4.51 3.89
N GLU A 68 13.22 5.09 4.87
CA GLU A 68 12.36 4.37 5.81
C GLU A 68 11.24 5.31 6.28
N HIS A 69 10.00 4.89 6.04
CA HIS A 69 8.80 5.51 6.57
C HIS A 69 7.83 4.39 6.94
N GLU A 70 7.51 4.33 8.23
CA GLU A 70 6.62 3.32 8.79
C GLU A 70 5.15 3.72 8.65
N LEU A 71 4.38 2.90 7.94
CA LEU A 71 2.94 3.02 7.80
C LEU A 71 2.25 1.96 8.65
N CYS A 72 1.15 2.32 9.29
CA CYS A 72 0.36 1.42 10.13
C CYS A 72 -1.12 1.49 9.75
N PHE A 73 -1.69 0.36 9.35
CA PHE A 73 -3.09 0.25 8.97
C PHE A 73 -3.81 -0.75 9.87
N ASN A 74 -4.94 -0.34 10.44
CA ASN A 74 -5.83 -1.25 11.15
C ASN A 74 -6.68 -2.03 10.13
N ILE A 75 -6.56 -3.35 10.15
CA ILE A 75 -7.27 -4.27 9.26
C ILE A 75 -8.31 -5.12 10.00
N SER A 76 -8.69 -4.78 11.24
CA SER A 76 -9.65 -5.52 12.06
C SER A 76 -11.04 -5.69 11.41
N ASN A 77 -11.36 -4.83 10.44
CA ASN A 77 -12.62 -4.85 9.70
C ASN A 77 -12.59 -5.77 8.46
N ILE A 78 -11.44 -6.41 8.18
CA ILE A 78 -11.29 -7.38 7.10
C ILE A 78 -11.55 -8.76 7.72
N GLU A 79 -12.64 -9.42 7.32
CA GLU A 79 -12.98 -10.75 7.83
C GLU A 79 -11.86 -11.75 7.53
N ASN A 80 -11.31 -12.32 8.60
CA ASN A 80 -10.03 -13.02 8.64
C ASN A 80 -10.21 -14.54 8.39
N ASP A 81 -10.75 -14.91 7.23
CA ASP A 81 -10.92 -16.32 6.79
C ASP A 81 -10.24 -16.58 5.43
N GLY A 82 -9.36 -15.68 4.99
CA GLY A 82 -8.75 -15.67 3.67
C GLY A 82 -7.28 -15.27 3.64
N VAL A 83 -6.65 -15.41 2.48
CA VAL A 83 -5.29 -14.94 2.21
C VAL A 83 -5.34 -13.45 1.87
N LEU A 84 -4.48 -12.66 2.53
CA LEU A 84 -4.30 -11.24 2.25
C LEU A 84 -3.24 -11.08 1.17
N TYR A 85 -3.65 -10.62 -0.01
CA TYR A 85 -2.74 -10.34 -1.11
C TYR A 85 -2.44 -8.83 -1.14
N PHE A 86 -1.16 -8.49 -0.97
CA PHE A 86 -0.67 -7.13 -1.11
C PHE A 86 -0.11 -6.93 -2.51
N SER A 87 -0.68 -5.98 -3.26
CA SER A 87 -0.12 -5.54 -4.53
C SER A 87 0.25 -4.06 -4.47
N HIS A 88 1.38 -3.72 -5.09
CA HIS A 88 1.76 -2.34 -5.32
C HIS A 88 1.70 -2.08 -6.83
N THR A 89 0.77 -1.22 -7.25
CA THR A 89 0.77 -0.68 -8.61
C THR A 89 1.35 0.71 -8.55
N ASP A 90 2.57 0.87 -9.08
CA ASP A 90 3.05 2.21 -9.37
C ASP A 90 2.19 2.81 -10.49
N SER A 91 1.50 3.89 -10.14
CA SER A 91 0.76 4.81 -11.03
C SER A 91 -0.63 4.36 -11.50
N LEU A 92 -1.67 4.80 -10.77
CA LEU A 92 -2.96 5.11 -11.39
C LEU A 92 -2.78 6.37 -12.27
N PHE A 93 -2.82 6.19 -13.59
CA PHE A 93 -2.91 7.31 -14.52
C PHE A 93 -4.33 7.87 -14.51
N VAL A 94 -4.50 9.14 -14.16
CA VAL A 94 -5.72 9.88 -14.48
C VAL A 94 -5.70 10.17 -15.98
N LEU A 95 -6.53 9.47 -16.76
CA LEU A 95 -6.80 9.83 -18.14
C LEU A 95 -7.78 11.00 -18.15
N ASN A 96 -7.32 12.15 -18.63
CA ASN A 96 -8.17 13.28 -19.01
C ASN A 96 -8.96 12.94 -20.29
#